data_AF-A0A535PBE7-F1
#
_entry.id   AF-A0A535PBE7-F1
#
_cell.length_a   1.000
_cell.length_b   1.000
_cell.length_c   1.000
_cell.angle_alpha   90.00
_cell.angle_beta   90.00
_cell.angle_gamma   90.00
#
_symmetry.space_group_name_H-M   'P 1'
#
loop_
_entity.id
_entity.type
_entity.pdbx_description
1 polymer ?
#
loop_
_entity_poly.entity_id
_entity_poly.type
_entity_poly.pdbx_seq_one_letter_code
_entity_poly.pdbx_strand_id
1 'polypeptide(L)'
;MVALLHSLGVSAQIENPDGVATTLGHDAISMAEHLAAYSAFDNGGYRVRPTAVLRITDAGGKVLEAFDANFGHVQVITPELGYVMTDLLRGPVKLYLGGLGARPVAGKSGTTEAYTGSIFIGYTPNLAVAASLMHINEGAKCDSGFAYLATNFPPSGWQCPTSVLFGENVGVSVWKPFVEEYYATHQWPAMWTQPPGVVTRQVCSYDGGYIATGGFNELFLKGVGEPRYPCGANPYPGQTPYVPPAPSPVPSPH
;
A
#
# COMPACT_ATOMS: atom_id res chain seq x y z
N MET A 1 7.26 -14.41 -0.58
CA MET A 1 6.16 -13.47 -0.27
C MET A 1 5.82 -13.49 1.22
N VAL A 2 5.39 -14.61 1.78
CA VAL A 2 4.99 -14.73 3.21
C VAL A 2 6.08 -14.28 4.18
N ALA A 3 7.34 -14.64 3.93
CA ALA A 3 8.47 -14.15 4.72
C ALA A 3 8.53 -12.61 4.78
N LEU A 4 8.31 -11.91 3.65
CA LEU A 4 8.30 -10.45 3.61
C LEU A 4 7.14 -9.87 4.43
N LEU A 5 5.93 -10.47 4.36
CA LEU A 5 4.78 -10.03 5.16
C LEU A 5 5.11 -10.08 6.66
N HIS A 6 5.70 -11.19 7.12
CA HIS A 6 6.11 -11.34 8.51
C HIS A 6 7.25 -10.39 8.90
N SER A 7 8.23 -10.16 8.01
CA SER A 7 9.29 -9.18 8.25
C SER A 7 8.73 -7.77 8.39
N LEU A 8 7.69 -7.40 7.62
CA LEU A 8 6.96 -6.13 7.75
C LEU A 8 6.12 -6.03 9.04
N GLY A 9 5.98 -7.13 9.77
CA GLY A 9 5.35 -7.17 11.08
C GLY A 9 3.93 -7.70 11.12
N VAL A 10 3.43 -8.28 10.01
CA VAL A 10 2.17 -9.03 10.00
C VAL A 10 2.34 -10.31 10.80
N SER A 11 1.54 -10.47 11.86
CA SER A 11 1.55 -11.64 12.74
C SER A 11 0.43 -12.64 12.46
N ALA A 12 -0.52 -12.27 11.59
CA ALA A 12 -1.58 -13.15 11.13
C ALA A 12 -1.03 -14.46 10.55
N GLN A 13 -1.72 -15.56 10.83
CA GLN A 13 -1.39 -16.85 10.22
C GLN A 13 -1.84 -16.86 8.76
N ILE A 14 -0.94 -17.26 7.86
CA ILE A 14 -1.25 -17.40 6.44
C ILE A 14 -1.68 -18.84 6.18
N GLU A 15 -2.94 -19.07 5.82
CA GLU A 15 -3.52 -20.42 5.76
C GLU A 15 -2.91 -21.26 4.63
N ASN A 16 -2.62 -20.63 3.48
CA ASN A 16 -2.02 -21.30 2.32
C ASN A 16 -0.82 -20.52 1.77
N PRO A 17 0.37 -20.64 2.39
CA PRO A 17 1.56 -19.86 2.03
C PRO A 17 1.98 -20.00 0.56
N ASP A 18 1.77 -21.18 -0.03
CA ASP A 18 2.13 -21.49 -1.42
C ASP A 18 0.93 -21.34 -2.39
N GLY A 19 -0.24 -21.01 -1.85
CA GLY A 19 -1.47 -20.83 -2.61
C GLY A 19 -1.52 -19.51 -3.37
N VAL A 20 -2.11 -19.54 -4.57
CA VAL A 20 -2.34 -18.32 -5.36
C VAL A 20 -3.34 -17.36 -4.70
N ALA A 21 -4.24 -17.86 -3.85
CA ALA A 21 -5.22 -17.06 -3.12
C ALA A 21 -4.56 -16.00 -2.22
N THR A 22 -3.38 -16.29 -1.67
CA THR A 22 -2.57 -15.37 -0.86
C THR A 22 -2.22 -14.09 -1.63
N THR A 23 -2.07 -14.17 -2.96
CA THR A 23 -1.84 -12.99 -3.81
C THR A 23 -3.08 -12.11 -4.01
N LEU A 24 -4.27 -12.63 -3.72
CA LEU A 24 -5.55 -11.92 -3.81
C LEU A 24 -5.99 -11.31 -2.46
N GLY A 25 -5.29 -11.62 -1.36
CA GLY A 25 -5.59 -11.08 -0.03
C GLY A 25 -6.71 -11.81 0.71
N HIS A 26 -6.71 -13.16 0.65
CA HIS A 26 -7.71 -13.97 1.37
C HIS A 26 -7.50 -14.03 2.89
N ASP A 27 -6.26 -13.91 3.37
CA ASP A 27 -5.95 -14.02 4.79
C ASP A 27 -6.42 -12.78 5.58
N ALA A 28 -7.03 -13.01 6.75
CA ALA A 28 -7.47 -11.95 7.63
C ALA A 28 -6.29 -11.29 8.37
N ILE A 29 -6.07 -9.99 8.13
CA ILE A 29 -5.03 -9.19 8.76
C ILE A 29 -5.68 -7.98 9.45
N SER A 30 -5.20 -7.60 10.64
CA SER A 30 -5.76 -6.44 11.32
C SER A 30 -5.44 -5.13 10.58
N MET A 31 -6.33 -4.15 10.65
CA MET A 31 -6.11 -2.82 10.04
C MET A 31 -4.84 -2.15 10.56
N ALA A 32 -4.47 -2.39 11.82
CA ALA A 32 -3.25 -1.85 12.42
C ALA A 32 -1.98 -2.47 11.82
N GLU A 33 -1.97 -3.78 11.57
CA GLU A 33 -0.84 -4.45 10.90
C GLU A 33 -0.73 -4.04 9.44
N HIS A 34 -1.86 -3.93 8.74
CA HIS A 34 -1.94 -3.38 7.40
C HIS A 34 -1.29 -1.98 7.32
N LEU A 35 -1.71 -1.08 8.22
CA LEU A 35 -1.18 0.28 8.29
C LEU A 35 0.33 0.26 8.56
N ALA A 36 0.78 -0.51 9.54
CA ALA A 36 2.19 -0.62 9.91
C ALA A 36 3.06 -1.13 8.75
N ALA A 37 2.58 -2.13 8.01
CA ALA A 37 3.29 -2.67 6.85
C ALA A 37 3.41 -1.62 5.73
N TYR A 38 2.34 -0.86 5.45
CA TYR A 38 2.37 0.20 4.44
C TYR A 38 3.29 1.37 4.83
N SER A 39 3.40 1.69 6.13
CA SER A 39 4.30 2.74 6.60
C SER A 39 5.77 2.47 6.29
N ALA A 40 6.17 1.20 6.14
CA ALA A 40 7.54 0.84 5.79
C ALA A 40 7.95 1.34 4.40
N PHE A 41 7.00 1.49 3.46
CA PHE A 41 7.32 1.99 2.12
C PHE A 41 7.76 3.46 2.14
N ASP A 42 7.22 4.24 3.07
CA ASP A 42 7.50 5.66 3.21
C ASP A 42 8.75 5.92 4.06
N ASN A 43 8.86 5.25 5.21
CA ASN A 43 9.82 5.59 6.25
C ASN A 43 11.27 5.14 5.98
N GLY A 44 11.61 4.80 4.74
CA GLY A 44 12.93 4.27 4.36
C GLY A 44 13.07 2.76 4.55
N GLY A 45 11.96 2.03 4.73
CA GLY A 45 11.93 0.58 4.74
C GLY A 45 11.99 -0.06 6.12
N TYR A 46 11.77 0.71 7.18
CA TYR A 46 11.80 0.22 8.55
C TYR A 46 10.45 -0.34 8.98
N ARG A 47 10.48 -1.51 9.63
CA ARG A 47 9.30 -2.10 10.26
C ARG A 47 8.73 -1.14 11.32
N VAL A 48 7.44 -0.90 11.26
CA VAL A 48 6.71 -0.13 12.28
C VAL A 48 6.03 -1.09 13.26
N ARG A 49 6.15 -0.80 14.55
CA ARG A 49 5.34 -1.42 15.60
C ARG A 49 4.34 -0.39 16.13
N PRO A 50 3.03 -0.54 15.86
CA PRO A 50 2.02 0.35 16.40
C PRO A 50 2.10 0.43 17.93
N THR A 51 2.30 1.63 18.47
CA THR A 51 2.45 1.86 19.91
C THR A 51 1.48 2.96 20.35
N ALA A 52 0.51 2.61 21.20
CA ALA A 52 -0.50 3.56 21.67
C ALA A 52 -0.11 4.28 22.96
N VAL A 53 0.70 3.64 23.81
CA VAL A 53 1.12 4.19 25.11
C VAL A 53 2.54 4.75 24.96
N LEU A 54 2.67 6.08 25.00
CA LEU A 54 3.96 6.75 24.81
C LEU A 54 4.73 6.99 26.10
N ARG A 55 4.04 7.04 27.25
CA ARG A 55 4.65 7.34 28.54
C ARG A 55 3.73 6.88 29.67
N ILE A 56 4.33 6.23 30.67
CA ILE A 56 3.68 5.81 31.92
C ILE A 56 4.38 6.52 33.07
N THR A 57 3.61 7.16 33.96
CA THR A 57 4.13 7.83 35.16
C THR A 57 3.41 7.35 36.41
N ASP A 58 4.10 7.37 37.54
CA ASP A 58 3.45 7.22 38.85
C ASP A 58 2.72 8.51 39.28
N ALA A 59 2.04 8.45 40.42
CA ALA A 59 1.30 9.59 40.99
C ALA A 59 2.20 10.78 41.36
N GLY A 60 3.50 10.54 41.58
CA GLY A 60 4.51 11.57 41.84
C GLY A 60 5.10 12.18 40.56
N GLY A 61 4.66 11.75 39.38
CA GLY A 61 5.17 12.21 38.09
C GLY A 61 6.47 11.55 37.65
N LYS A 62 6.98 10.55 38.39
CA LYS A 62 8.17 9.78 37.98
C LYS A 62 7.82 8.91 36.77
N VAL A 63 8.65 8.98 35.73
CA VAL A 63 8.50 8.15 34.54
C VAL A 63 8.88 6.70 34.88
N LEU A 64 7.95 5.79 34.63
CA LEU A 64 8.13 4.34 34.79
C LEU A 64 8.50 3.69 33.45
N GLU A 65 7.89 4.16 32.38
CA GLU A 65 8.13 3.70 31.02
C GLU A 65 7.95 4.87 30.05
N ALA A 66 8.76 4.92 29.00
CA ALA A 66 8.62 5.89 27.92
C ALA A 66 8.94 5.21 26.59
N PHE A 67 8.18 5.56 25.57
CA PHE A 67 8.42 5.13 24.21
C PHE A 67 9.76 5.67 23.72
N ASP A 68 10.66 4.77 23.34
CA ASP A 68 11.89 5.10 22.65
C ASP A 68 11.69 4.94 21.15
N ALA A 69 11.61 6.07 20.46
CA ALA A 69 11.46 6.10 19.01
C ALA A 69 12.66 5.52 18.26
N ASN A 70 13.81 5.30 18.91
CA ASN A 70 15.04 4.74 18.31
C ASN A 70 15.25 3.26 18.65
N PHE A 71 14.41 2.65 19.47
CA PHE A 71 14.60 1.26 19.88
C PHE A 71 14.01 0.29 18.85
N GLY A 72 14.78 -0.75 18.49
CA GLY A 72 14.27 -1.88 17.71
C GLY A 72 13.98 -1.59 16.23
N HIS A 73 14.68 -0.64 15.61
CA HIS A 73 14.58 -0.40 14.16
C HIS A 73 15.11 -1.59 13.37
N VAL A 74 14.22 -2.22 12.61
CA VAL A 74 14.59 -3.30 11.68
C VAL A 74 14.27 -2.82 10.27
N GLN A 75 15.30 -2.64 9.44
CA GLN A 75 15.11 -2.32 8.04
C GLN A 75 14.75 -3.60 7.27
N VAL A 76 13.54 -3.65 6.72
CA VAL A 76 12.96 -4.81 6.04
C VAL A 76 13.12 -4.70 4.53
N ILE A 77 13.02 -3.48 3.99
CA ILE A 77 13.23 -3.19 2.58
C ILE A 77 14.21 -2.04 2.42
N THR A 78 14.87 -1.93 1.26
CA THR A 78 15.77 -0.80 1.02
C THR A 78 14.98 0.48 0.72
N PRO A 79 15.55 1.68 0.95
CA PRO A 79 14.90 2.94 0.60
C PRO A 79 14.59 3.06 -0.90
N GLU A 80 15.43 2.47 -1.76
CA GLU A 80 15.20 2.40 -3.21
C GLU A 80 13.95 1.59 -3.53
N LEU A 81 13.78 0.42 -2.90
CA LEU A 81 12.59 -0.40 -3.08
C LEU A 81 11.35 0.30 -2.54
N GLY A 82 11.45 0.93 -1.36
CA GLY A 82 10.39 1.79 -0.82
C GLY A 82 9.96 2.86 -1.81
N TYR A 83 10.90 3.61 -2.38
CA TYR A 83 10.62 4.67 -3.35
C TYR A 83 9.92 4.16 -4.63
N VAL A 84 10.38 3.04 -5.21
CA VAL A 84 9.73 2.43 -6.38
C VAL A 84 8.31 1.96 -6.04
N MET A 85 8.11 1.34 -4.87
CA MET A 85 6.79 0.95 -4.39
C MET A 85 5.87 2.15 -4.17
N THR A 86 6.39 3.24 -3.62
CA THR A 86 5.66 4.49 -3.46
C THR A 86 5.22 5.04 -4.81
N ASP A 87 6.10 5.12 -5.81
CA ASP A 87 5.71 5.64 -7.13
C ASP A 87 4.62 4.78 -7.78
N LEU A 88 4.72 3.45 -7.69
CA LEU A 88 3.67 2.52 -8.12
C LEU A 88 2.33 2.80 -7.41
N LEU A 89 2.37 3.00 -6.08
CA LEU A 89 1.19 3.28 -5.26
C LEU A 89 0.63 4.69 -5.45
N ARG A 90 1.32 5.60 -6.14
CA ARG A 90 0.72 6.87 -6.59
C ARG A 90 -0.24 6.69 -7.76
N GLY A 91 -0.13 5.59 -8.52
CA GLY A 91 -1.01 5.28 -9.65
C GLY A 91 -2.49 5.23 -9.28
N PRO A 92 -2.92 4.37 -8.33
CA PRO A 92 -4.31 4.30 -7.89
C PRO A 92 -4.85 5.65 -7.40
N VAL A 93 -4.04 6.44 -6.70
CA VAL A 93 -4.44 7.78 -6.22
C VAL A 93 -4.75 8.71 -7.40
N LYS A 94 -3.88 8.74 -8.42
CA LYS A 94 -4.09 9.54 -9.64
C LYS A 94 -5.35 9.12 -10.39
N LEU A 95 -5.67 7.83 -10.42
CA LEU A 95 -6.84 7.28 -11.10
C LEU A 95 -8.15 7.61 -10.37
N TYR A 96 -8.18 7.44 -9.04
CA TYR A 96 -9.44 7.40 -8.30
C TYR A 96 -9.69 8.61 -7.38
N LEU A 97 -8.66 9.34 -6.94
CA LEU A 97 -8.79 10.39 -5.92
C LEU A 97 -8.71 11.83 -6.46
N GLY A 98 -8.64 11.98 -7.79
CA GLY A 98 -8.70 13.28 -8.47
C GLY A 98 -7.51 14.19 -8.12
N GLY A 99 -7.79 15.40 -7.60
CA GLY A 99 -6.76 16.41 -7.31
C GLY A 99 -5.64 15.96 -6.38
N LEU A 100 -5.86 14.93 -5.54
CA LEU A 100 -4.80 14.33 -4.72
C LEU A 100 -3.71 13.63 -5.56
N GLY A 101 -3.97 13.26 -6.82
CA GLY A 101 -2.96 12.67 -7.70
C GLY A 101 -1.75 13.59 -7.99
N ALA A 102 -1.91 14.90 -7.79
CA ALA A 102 -0.83 15.89 -7.91
C ALA A 102 -0.09 16.15 -6.58
N ARG A 103 -0.53 15.55 -5.48
CA ARG A 103 0.06 15.66 -4.14
C ARG A 103 1.02 14.48 -3.87
N PRO A 104 1.88 14.57 -2.84
CA PRO A 104 2.70 13.45 -2.38
C PRO A 104 1.84 12.43 -1.63
N VAL A 105 0.95 11.75 -2.36
CA VAL A 105 0.01 10.77 -1.83
C VAL A 105 0.16 9.46 -2.59
N ALA A 106 0.35 8.37 -1.87
CA ALA A 106 0.38 7.01 -2.37
C ALA A 106 -0.66 6.17 -1.63
N GLY A 107 -1.26 5.17 -2.28
CA GLY A 107 -2.25 4.34 -1.62
C GLY A 107 -2.84 3.25 -2.51
N LYS A 108 -3.60 2.36 -1.88
CA LYS A 108 -4.21 1.21 -2.54
C LYS A 108 -5.61 0.93 -2.00
N SER A 109 -6.52 0.67 -2.93
CA SER A 109 -7.83 0.10 -2.64
C SER A 109 -7.73 -1.41 -2.39
N GLY A 110 -8.52 -1.92 -1.45
CA GLY A 110 -8.78 -3.33 -1.27
C GLY A 110 -10.28 -3.57 -1.21
N THR A 111 -10.74 -4.61 -1.89
CA THR A 111 -12.14 -5.01 -1.93
C THR A 111 -12.17 -6.52 -1.76
N THR A 112 -12.90 -6.98 -0.76
CA THR A 112 -13.11 -8.42 -0.53
C THR A 112 -14.27 -8.93 -1.37
N GLU A 113 -14.34 -10.26 -1.52
CA GLU A 113 -15.44 -10.92 -2.20
C GLU A 113 -16.81 -10.55 -1.61
N ALA A 114 -17.81 -10.54 -2.49
CA ALA A 114 -19.18 -10.09 -2.20
C ALA A 114 -19.26 -8.69 -1.54
N TYR A 115 -18.21 -7.87 -1.65
CA TYR A 115 -18.14 -6.50 -1.12
C TYR A 115 -18.35 -6.41 0.40
N THR A 116 -18.00 -7.47 1.12
CA THR A 116 -18.21 -7.60 2.57
C THR A 116 -17.27 -6.70 3.39
N GLY A 117 -16.15 -6.33 2.81
CA GLY A 117 -15.16 -5.41 3.35
C GLY A 117 -14.50 -4.62 2.22
N SER A 118 -14.49 -3.30 2.38
CA SER A 118 -13.78 -2.37 1.52
C SER A 118 -12.81 -1.55 2.33
N ILE A 119 -11.58 -1.45 1.85
CA ILE A 119 -10.49 -0.77 2.54
C ILE A 119 -9.76 0.18 1.59
N PHE A 120 -9.24 1.26 2.13
CA PHE A 120 -8.24 2.09 1.47
C PHE A 120 -7.13 2.40 2.46
N ILE A 121 -5.90 2.04 2.09
CA ILE A 121 -4.72 2.36 2.88
C ILE A 121 -3.85 3.27 2.03
N GLY A 122 -3.50 4.42 2.59
CA GLY A 122 -2.69 5.41 1.90
C GLY A 122 -1.79 6.16 2.86
N TYR A 123 -0.80 6.83 2.31
CA TYR A 123 0.17 7.60 3.06
C TYR A 123 0.73 8.77 2.25
N THR A 124 1.31 9.69 3.00
CA THR A 124 2.17 10.79 2.59
C THR A 124 3.50 10.66 3.34
N PRO A 125 4.53 11.46 3.02
CA PRO A 125 5.84 11.45 3.70
C PRO A 125 5.85 11.60 5.23
N ASN A 126 4.72 11.95 5.85
CA ASN A 126 4.63 12.16 7.29
C ASN A 126 3.34 11.63 7.93
N LEU A 127 2.46 10.97 7.16
CA LEU A 127 1.18 10.50 7.65
C LEU A 127 0.76 9.24 6.90
N ALA A 128 0.47 8.16 7.62
CA ALA A 128 -0.17 6.97 7.09
C ALA A 128 -1.58 6.84 7.68
N VAL A 129 -2.55 6.51 6.84
CA VAL A 129 -3.96 6.40 7.23
C VAL A 129 -4.55 5.16 6.59
N ALA A 130 -5.27 4.38 7.38
CA ALA A 130 -6.07 3.26 6.92
C ALA A 130 -7.54 3.54 7.22
N ALA A 131 -8.40 3.38 6.21
CA ALA A 131 -9.84 3.53 6.31
C ALA A 131 -10.51 2.26 5.81
N SER A 132 -11.60 1.86 6.47
CA SER A 132 -12.35 0.67 6.12
C SER A 132 -13.85 0.84 6.36
N LEU A 133 -14.66 0.26 5.49
CA LEU A 133 -16.07 0.00 5.72
C LEU A 133 -16.28 -1.51 5.60
N MET A 134 -16.76 -2.13 6.67
CA MET A 134 -16.89 -3.59 6.77
C MET A 134 -18.28 -3.97 7.29
N HIS A 135 -18.77 -5.11 6.84
CA HIS A 135 -19.94 -5.74 7.44
C HIS A 135 -19.57 -6.29 8.83
N ILE A 136 -20.40 -5.99 9.83
CA ILE A 136 -20.18 -6.40 11.23
C ILE A 136 -20.87 -7.74 11.54
N ASN A 137 -21.88 -8.12 10.75
CA ASN A 137 -22.64 -9.35 10.95
C ASN A 137 -22.31 -10.39 9.86
N GLU A 138 -22.00 -11.60 10.31
CA GLU A 138 -21.91 -12.79 9.46
C GLU A 138 -23.35 -13.32 9.22
N GLY A 139 -23.87 -13.20 8.00
CA GLY A 139 -25.20 -13.69 7.67
C GLY A 139 -25.81 -13.10 6.40
N ALA A 140 -26.84 -13.76 5.87
CA ALA A 140 -27.55 -13.34 4.64
C ALA A 140 -28.33 -12.02 4.78
N LYS A 141 -28.43 -11.47 5.99
CA LYS A 141 -29.02 -10.16 6.27
C LYS A 141 -27.86 -9.20 6.52
N CYS A 142 -27.69 -8.19 5.67
CA CYS A 142 -26.79 -7.09 6.04
C CYS A 142 -27.57 -6.08 6.87
N ASP A 143 -27.15 -5.94 8.12
CA ASP A 143 -27.61 -4.87 9.01
C ASP A 143 -26.67 -3.64 8.92
N SER A 144 -25.74 -3.66 7.96
CA SER A 144 -24.74 -2.61 7.77
C SER A 144 -25.35 -1.42 7.04
N GLY A 145 -25.75 -0.38 7.78
CA GLY A 145 -26.22 0.91 7.26
C GLY A 145 -25.19 1.74 6.47
N PHE A 146 -24.04 1.15 6.07
CA PHE A 146 -22.90 1.86 5.50
C PHE A 146 -23.00 2.12 3.98
N ALA A 147 -23.95 1.50 3.29
CA ALA A 147 -24.14 1.69 1.84
C ALA A 147 -24.40 3.17 1.46
N TYR A 148 -25.06 3.94 2.34
CA TYR A 148 -25.38 5.35 2.09
C TYR A 148 -24.12 6.24 2.03
N LEU A 149 -23.17 6.03 2.95
CA LEU A 149 -21.98 6.89 3.11
C LEU A 149 -21.01 6.80 1.92
N ALA A 150 -20.95 5.65 1.25
CA ALA A 150 -19.99 5.44 0.17
C ALA A 150 -20.56 5.67 -1.23
N THR A 151 -21.89 5.67 -1.38
CA THR A 151 -22.55 5.68 -2.69
C THR A 151 -23.42 6.91 -2.93
N ASN A 152 -23.78 7.67 -1.88
CA ASN A 152 -24.71 8.80 -1.97
C ASN A 152 -26.11 8.41 -2.51
N PHE A 153 -26.51 7.13 -2.40
CA PHE A 153 -27.83 6.60 -2.77
C PHE A 153 -28.59 6.03 -1.56
N PRO A 154 -29.94 6.16 -1.50
CA PRO A 154 -30.73 5.65 -0.38
C PRO A 154 -30.74 4.11 -0.34
N PRO A 155 -30.53 3.48 0.84
CA PRO A 155 -30.58 2.02 0.97
C PRO A 155 -32.02 1.50 0.84
N SER A 156 -32.24 0.42 0.08
CA SER A 156 -33.55 -0.25 -0.04
C SER A 156 -33.51 -1.69 0.47
N GLY A 157 -34.52 -2.03 1.29
CA GLY A 157 -34.53 -3.16 2.23
C GLY A 157 -34.64 -4.58 1.68
N TRP A 158 -34.23 -4.84 0.44
CA TRP A 158 -34.13 -6.20 -0.11
C TRP A 158 -32.81 -6.47 -0.85
N GLN A 159 -31.89 -5.50 -0.87
CA GLN A 159 -30.60 -5.61 -1.55
C GLN A 159 -29.53 -4.95 -0.69
N CYS A 160 -28.80 -5.82 -0.02
CA CYS A 160 -27.54 -5.50 0.60
C CYS A 160 -26.42 -5.64 -0.42
N PRO A 161 -25.71 -4.57 -0.80
CA PRO A 161 -26.20 -3.29 -1.32
C PRO A 161 -26.74 -3.42 -2.77
N THR A 162 -27.66 -2.53 -3.20
CA THR A 162 -28.05 -2.38 -4.62
C THR A 162 -26.94 -1.78 -5.50
N SER A 163 -25.79 -1.43 -4.92
CA SER A 163 -24.63 -0.91 -5.64
C SER A 163 -23.32 -1.37 -5.02
N VAL A 164 -22.36 -1.67 -5.89
CA VAL A 164 -21.07 -2.24 -5.53
C VAL A 164 -20.25 -1.26 -4.68
N LEU A 165 -19.78 -1.72 -3.52
CA LEU A 165 -18.85 -0.98 -2.67
C LEU A 165 -17.43 -1.48 -2.93
N PHE A 166 -16.59 -0.66 -3.55
CA PHE A 166 -15.18 -0.94 -3.76
C PHE A 166 -14.30 -0.14 -2.80
N GLY A 167 -13.07 -0.59 -2.59
CA GLY A 167 -12.08 0.12 -1.77
C GLY A 167 -11.81 1.56 -2.23
N GLU A 168 -11.89 1.87 -3.54
CA GLU A 168 -11.80 3.25 -4.02
C GLU A 168 -12.95 4.13 -3.53
N ASN A 169 -14.15 3.59 -3.31
CA ASN A 169 -15.24 4.37 -2.72
C ASN A 169 -14.90 4.76 -1.28
N VAL A 170 -14.25 3.89 -0.50
CA VAL A 170 -13.74 4.22 0.84
C VAL A 170 -12.63 5.26 0.75
N GLY A 171 -11.76 5.14 -0.26
CA GLY A 171 -10.75 6.14 -0.59
C GLY A 171 -11.35 7.53 -0.80
N VAL A 172 -12.41 7.62 -1.59
CA VAL A 172 -13.08 8.89 -1.94
C VAL A 172 -13.93 9.46 -0.81
N SER A 173 -14.70 8.62 -0.11
CA SER A 173 -15.74 9.07 0.84
C SER A 173 -15.26 9.20 2.28
N VAL A 174 -14.20 8.50 2.67
CA VAL A 174 -13.71 8.48 4.06
C VAL A 174 -12.26 8.95 4.13
N TRP A 175 -11.37 8.29 3.39
CA TRP A 175 -9.93 8.52 3.51
C TRP A 175 -9.52 9.92 3.03
N LYS A 176 -9.97 10.30 1.83
CA LYS A 176 -9.63 11.59 1.21
C LYS A 176 -10.10 12.79 2.05
N PRO A 177 -11.37 12.86 2.51
CA PRO A 177 -11.82 13.96 3.36
C PRO A 177 -10.99 14.12 4.63
N PHE A 178 -10.62 13.00 5.28
CA PHE A 178 -9.75 13.05 6.47
C PHE A 178 -8.39 13.69 6.16
N VAL A 179 -7.75 13.27 5.06
CA VAL A 179 -6.42 13.78 4.68
C VAL A 179 -6.47 15.23 4.23
N GLU A 180 -7.50 15.62 3.46
CA GLU A 180 -7.70 17.01 3.06
C GLU A 180 -7.95 17.93 4.27
N GLU A 181 -8.73 17.48 5.25
CA GLU A 181 -8.97 18.21 6.50
C GLU A 181 -7.69 18.31 7.34
N TYR A 182 -6.93 17.23 7.46
CA TYR A 182 -5.64 17.25 8.17
C TYR A 182 -4.69 18.30 7.57
N TYR A 183 -4.55 18.34 6.25
CA TYR A 183 -3.71 19.32 5.57
C TYR A 183 -4.37 20.67 5.29
N ALA A 184 -5.61 20.89 5.72
CA ALA A 184 -6.18 22.24 5.79
C ALA A 184 -5.49 23.08 6.87
N THR A 185 -4.95 22.42 7.90
CA THR A 185 -4.25 23.06 9.03
C THR A 185 -2.76 22.71 9.10
N HIS A 186 -2.29 21.74 8.33
CA HIS A 186 -0.88 21.32 8.27
C HIS A 186 -0.28 21.58 6.89
N GLN A 187 1.01 21.93 6.86
CA GLN A 187 1.71 22.08 5.60
C GLN A 187 1.82 20.72 4.89
N TRP A 188 1.44 20.69 3.61
CA TRP A 188 1.70 19.53 2.76
C TRP A 188 3.22 19.25 2.69
N PRO A 189 3.66 18.00 2.88
CA PRO A 189 5.06 17.65 2.71
C PRO A 189 5.53 17.85 1.25
N ALA A 190 6.84 17.85 1.04
CA ALA A 190 7.41 17.81 -0.30
C ALA A 190 7.20 16.44 -0.97
N MET A 191 7.36 16.37 -2.29
CA MET A 191 7.42 15.09 -3.00
C MET A 191 8.62 14.25 -2.55
N TRP A 192 8.47 12.92 -2.56
CA TRP A 192 9.57 11.99 -2.32
C TRP A 192 10.75 12.29 -3.24
N THR A 193 11.95 12.22 -2.68
CA THR A 193 13.20 12.42 -3.43
C THR A 193 13.73 11.08 -3.91
N GLN A 194 14.04 10.98 -5.20
CA GLN A 194 14.56 9.76 -5.80
C GLN A 194 15.94 9.39 -5.22
N PRO A 195 16.10 8.18 -4.64
CA PRO A 195 17.39 7.71 -4.15
C PRO A 195 18.38 7.46 -5.31
N PRO A 196 19.70 7.59 -5.09
CA PRO A 196 20.73 7.36 -6.12
C PRO A 196 20.72 5.96 -6.77
N GLY A 197 20.20 4.95 -6.05
CA GLY A 197 20.05 3.59 -6.54
C GLY A 197 18.83 3.34 -7.43
N VAL A 198 18.00 4.35 -7.67
CA VAL A 198 16.84 4.29 -8.58
C VAL A 198 17.17 5.02 -9.87
N VAL A 199 16.85 4.43 -11.01
CA VAL A 199 17.09 4.98 -12.34
C VAL A 199 15.80 5.04 -13.15
N THR A 200 15.66 6.07 -13.99
CA THR A 200 14.54 6.19 -14.93
C THR A 200 14.97 5.69 -16.31
N ARG A 201 14.13 4.89 -16.96
CA ARG A 201 14.33 4.42 -18.35
C ARG A 201 13.09 4.69 -19.18
N GLN A 202 13.31 4.86 -20.48
CA GLN A 202 12.25 4.95 -21.47
C GLN A 202 11.89 3.54 -21.94
N VAL A 203 10.64 3.15 -21.73
CA VAL A 203 10.09 1.86 -22.12
C VAL A 203 8.88 2.04 -23.04
N CYS A 204 8.63 1.08 -23.92
CA CYS A 204 7.41 1.10 -24.72
C CYS A 204 6.25 0.38 -24.02
N SER A 205 5.01 0.78 -24.32
CA SER A 205 3.80 0.16 -23.78
C SER A 205 3.51 -1.24 -24.31
N TYR A 206 4.17 -1.66 -25.39
CA TYR A 206 3.89 -2.93 -26.04
C TYR A 206 4.36 -4.11 -25.18
N ASP A 207 5.64 -4.11 -24.79
CA ASP A 207 6.25 -5.21 -24.04
C ASP A 207 7.17 -4.75 -22.91
N GLY A 208 7.32 -3.43 -22.68
CA GLY A 208 8.26 -2.88 -21.70
C GLY A 208 9.72 -2.87 -22.14
N GLY A 209 10.02 -3.18 -23.42
CA GLY A 209 11.37 -3.07 -23.98
C GLY A 209 11.85 -1.62 -24.05
N TYR A 210 13.17 -1.41 -24.11
CA TYR A 210 13.74 -0.07 -24.15
C TYR A 210 13.45 0.61 -25.50
N ILE A 211 13.22 1.91 -25.46
CA ILE A 211 12.95 2.73 -26.65
C ILE A 211 13.60 4.12 -26.50
N ALA A 212 14.01 4.73 -27.62
CA ALA A 212 14.68 6.03 -27.60
C ALA A 212 13.70 7.22 -27.59
N THR A 213 12.55 7.11 -28.28
CA THR A 213 11.54 8.17 -28.40
C THR A 213 10.14 7.60 -28.40
N GLY A 214 9.16 8.39 -27.93
CA GLY A 214 7.74 7.98 -27.92
C GLY A 214 7.37 6.93 -26.86
N GLY A 215 8.24 6.69 -25.88
CA GLY A 215 8.00 5.78 -24.76
C GLY A 215 7.45 6.46 -23.51
N PHE A 216 7.37 5.68 -22.44
CA PHE A 216 7.00 6.08 -21.09
C PHE A 216 8.22 6.06 -20.18
N ASN A 217 8.29 7.02 -19.25
CA ASN A 217 9.29 6.98 -18.19
C ASN A 217 8.83 5.96 -17.14
N GLU A 218 9.70 5.00 -16.83
CA GLU A 218 9.48 4.05 -15.76
C GLU A 218 10.71 3.98 -14.84
N LEU A 219 10.47 3.70 -13.56
CA LEU A 219 11.49 3.62 -12.52
C LEU A 219 11.99 2.18 -12.34
N PHE A 220 13.30 2.04 -12.17
CA PHE A 220 13.95 0.75 -11.96
C PHE A 220 14.97 0.84 -10.83
N LEU A 221 15.11 -0.25 -10.08
CA LEU A 221 16.29 -0.47 -9.26
C LEU A 221 17.50 -0.69 -10.18
N LYS A 222 18.54 0.11 -9.98
CA LYS A 222 19.75 0.08 -10.80
C LYS A 222 20.35 -1.32 -10.84
N GLY A 223 20.48 -1.89 -12.04
CA GLY A 223 21.08 -3.21 -12.28
C GLY A 223 20.19 -4.43 -12.00
N VAL A 224 18.94 -4.26 -11.56
CA VAL A 224 18.05 -5.40 -11.23
C VAL A 224 17.03 -5.67 -12.32
N GLY A 225 16.23 -4.65 -12.69
CA GLY A 225 15.04 -4.81 -13.52
C GLY A 225 15.00 -3.96 -14.79
N GLU A 226 16.08 -3.25 -15.11
CA GLU A 226 16.14 -2.38 -16.29
C GLU A 226 15.89 -3.16 -17.59
N PRO A 227 15.23 -2.56 -18.60
CA PRO A 227 14.93 -3.21 -19.86
C PRO A 227 16.22 -3.64 -20.57
N ARG A 228 16.28 -4.92 -20.97
CA ARG A 228 17.46 -5.52 -21.62
C ARG A 228 17.34 -5.62 -23.14
N TYR A 229 16.11 -5.65 -23.64
CA TYR A 229 15.82 -5.82 -25.07
C TYR A 229 15.08 -4.59 -25.61
N PRO A 230 15.27 -4.25 -26.90
CA PRO A 230 14.54 -3.17 -27.53
C PRO A 230 13.04 -3.51 -27.58
N CYS A 231 12.21 -2.48 -27.69
CA CYS A 231 10.76 -2.65 -27.83
C CYS A 231 10.38 -3.67 -28.94
N GLY A 232 9.53 -4.63 -28.59
CA GLY A 232 9.07 -5.70 -29.47
C GLY A 232 10.02 -6.90 -29.57
N ALA A 233 11.15 -6.88 -28.86
CA ALA A 233 12.13 -7.96 -28.86
C ALA A 233 12.25 -8.66 -27.50
N ASN A 234 11.35 -8.40 -26.54
CA ASN A 234 11.35 -9.15 -25.30
C ASN A 234 11.03 -10.63 -25.58
N PRO A 235 11.85 -11.58 -25.08
CA PRO A 235 11.60 -12.99 -25.28
C PRO A 235 10.36 -13.42 -24.50
N TYR A 236 9.52 -14.28 -25.11
CA TYR A 236 8.38 -14.85 -24.41
C TYR A 236 8.84 -15.77 -23.27
N PRO A 237 8.04 -15.93 -22.20
CA PRO A 237 8.33 -16.91 -21.15
C PRO A 237 8.62 -18.29 -21.75
N GLY A 238 9.80 -18.84 -21.46
CA GLY A 238 10.25 -20.15 -21.96
C GLY A 238 11.05 -20.12 -23.27
N GLN A 239 11.21 -18.97 -23.94
CA GLN A 239 12.12 -18.84 -25.08
C GLN A 239 13.52 -18.41 -24.64
N THR A 240 14.60 -18.99 -25.14
CA THR A 240 15.94 -18.41 -24.94
C THR A 240 16.08 -17.08 -25.70
N PRO A 241 16.62 -16.00 -25.10
CA PRO A 241 17.31 -15.90 -23.80
C PRO A 241 16.43 -15.29 -22.67
N TYR A 242 15.21 -15.77 -22.49
CA TYR A 242 14.40 -15.46 -21.30
C TYR A 242 15.12 -15.98 -20.06
N VAL A 243 15.64 -15.04 -19.28
CA VAL A 243 16.15 -15.30 -17.94
C VAL A 243 15.10 -14.71 -16.99
N PRO A 244 14.44 -15.54 -16.15
CA PRO A 244 13.56 -15.01 -15.13
C PRO A 244 14.30 -13.92 -14.34
N PRO A 245 13.63 -12.81 -13.97
CA PRO A 245 14.23 -11.88 -13.02
C PRO A 245 14.72 -12.67 -11.82
N ALA A 246 15.95 -12.38 -11.36
CA ALA A 246 16.39 -12.91 -10.07
C ALA A 246 15.32 -12.54 -9.03
N PRO A 247 14.95 -13.45 -8.10
CA PRO A 247 14.00 -13.09 -7.05
C PRO A 247 14.44 -11.77 -6.43
N SER A 248 13.49 -10.85 -6.22
CA SER A 248 13.71 -9.55 -5.58
C SER A 248 14.68 -9.72 -4.42
N PRO A 249 15.61 -8.77 -4.19
CA PRO A 249 16.58 -8.88 -3.11
C PRO A 249 15.84 -9.31 -1.84
N VAL A 250 16.22 -10.50 -1.36
CA VAL A 250 15.64 -11.09 -0.16
C VAL A 250 15.78 -10.03 0.93
N PRO A 251 14.74 -9.72 1.72
CA PRO A 251 14.87 -8.82 2.86
C PRO A 251 16.13 -9.21 3.64
N SER A 252 16.94 -8.21 4.01
CA SER A 252 18.24 -8.44 4.66
C SER A 252 18.07 -9.46 5.80
N PRO A 253 18.86 -10.56 5.80
CA PRO A 253 18.71 -11.60 6.80
C PRO A 253 19.25 -11.10 8.13
N HIS A 254 18.37 -10.62 9.01
CA HIS A 254 18.69 -10.38 10.42
C HIS A 254 17.53 -10.80 11.31
#